data_AF-A0A4Q7CWV3-F1
#
_entry.id   AF-A0A4Q7CWV3-F1
#
_cell.length_a   1.000
_cell.length_b   1.000
_cell.length_c   1.000
_cell.angle_alpha   90.00
_cell.angle_beta   90.00
_cell.angle_gamma   90.00
#
_symmetry.space_group_name_H-M   'P 1'
#
loop_
_entity.id
_entity.type
_entity.pdbx_description
1 polymer ?
#
loop_
_entity_poly.entity_id
_entity_poly.type
_entity_poly.pdbx_seq_one_letter_code
_entity_poly.pdbx_strand_id
1 'polypeptide(L)'
;MSLNDYIAEFYVNGRVDQDKIKEHNRLIEEFNQLFTNEKLNHLTYDDYVMGKDNKDSYSYWLEIKTHIIGSIKGGNVSKHQIWFDKSRQKMNWTHSFEKDDRKPID
;
A
#
# COMPACT_ATOMS: atom_id res chain seq x y z
N MET A 1 24.89 13.59 -26.63
CA MET A 1 23.71 12.75 -26.38
C MET A 1 22.66 13.62 -25.71
N SER A 2 21.48 13.77 -26.32
CA SER A 2 20.39 14.54 -25.75
C SER A 2 19.66 13.75 -24.66
N LEU A 3 18.90 14.42 -23.79
CA LEU A 3 18.05 13.75 -22.80
C LEU A 3 17.10 12.75 -23.46
N ASN A 4 16.60 13.08 -24.66
CA ASN A 4 15.72 12.21 -25.43
C ASN A 4 16.47 10.96 -25.94
N ASP A 5 17.74 11.10 -26.32
CA ASP A 5 18.57 9.96 -26.73
C ASP A 5 18.84 9.03 -25.54
N TYR A 6 19.10 9.58 -24.35
CA TYR A 6 19.30 8.79 -23.13
C TYR A 6 18.02 8.07 -22.68
N ILE A 7 16.87 8.73 -22.76
CA ILE A 7 15.56 8.11 -22.47
C ILE A 7 15.27 7.00 -23.48
N ALA A 8 15.48 7.26 -24.77
CA ALA A 8 15.30 6.25 -25.81
C ALA A 8 16.26 5.06 -25.62
N GLU A 9 17.52 5.32 -25.31
CA GLU A 9 18.52 4.29 -25.01
C GLU A 9 18.16 3.50 -23.75
N PHE A 10 17.61 4.13 -22.71
CA PHE A 10 17.09 3.43 -21.53
C PHE A 10 15.90 2.52 -21.85
N TYR A 11 14.97 2.96 -22.69
CA TYR A 11 13.83 2.13 -23.12
C TYR A 11 14.22 1.01 -24.09
N VAL A 12 15.28 1.20 -24.88
CA VAL A 12 15.76 0.23 -25.88
C VAL A 12 16.75 -0.77 -25.28
N ASN A 13 17.68 -0.32 -24.44
CA ASN A 13 18.72 -1.15 -23.81
C ASN A 13 18.32 -1.66 -22.42
N GLY A 14 17.45 -0.93 -21.71
CA GLY A 14 16.77 -1.47 -20.54
C GLY A 14 15.74 -2.46 -21.04
N ARG A 15 15.97 -3.76 -20.82
CA ARG A 15 15.01 -4.81 -21.19
C ARG A 15 13.65 -4.50 -20.58
N VAL A 16 12.77 -3.88 -21.35
CA VAL A 16 11.39 -3.63 -20.96
C VAL A 16 10.71 -4.98 -20.94
N ASP A 17 10.64 -5.57 -19.76
CA ASP A 17 9.88 -6.77 -19.52
C ASP A 17 8.38 -6.41 -19.60
N GLN A 18 7.80 -6.66 -20.77
CA GLN A 18 6.39 -6.37 -21.06
C GLN A 18 5.45 -7.14 -20.12
N ASP A 19 5.84 -8.34 -19.68
CA ASP A 19 5.07 -9.12 -18.73
C ASP A 19 5.09 -8.47 -17.34
N LYS A 20 6.24 -7.94 -16.93
CA LYS A 20 6.36 -7.16 -15.69
C LYS A 20 5.53 -5.88 -15.74
N ILE A 21 5.53 -5.14 -16.85
CA ILE A 21 4.70 -3.95 -17.01
C ILE A 21 3.21 -4.30 -16.93
N LYS A 22 2.81 -5.37 -17.64
CA LYS A 22 1.42 -5.84 -17.63
C LYS A 22 0.97 -6.21 -16.22
N GLU A 23 1.81 -6.91 -15.48
CA GLU A 23 1.52 -7.30 -14.10
C GLU A 23 1.45 -6.09 -13.15
N HIS A 24 2.34 -5.10 -13.32
CA HIS A 24 2.27 -3.85 -12.56
C HIS A 24 0.95 -3.12 -12.79
N ASN A 25 0.53 -2.97 -14.05
CA ASN A 25 -0.73 -2.30 -14.39
C ASN A 25 -1.94 -3.06 -13.83
N ARG A 26 -1.95 -4.39 -13.93
CA ARG A 26 -3.01 -5.24 -13.33
C ARG A 26 -3.16 -4.99 -11.83
N LEU A 27 -2.05 -4.98 -11.10
CA LEU A 27 -2.08 -4.75 -9.64
C LEU A 27 -2.53 -3.34 -9.27
N ILE A 28 -2.15 -2.32 -10.05
CA ILE A 28 -2.63 -0.93 -9.85
C ILE A 28 -4.13 -0.84 -10.11
N GLU A 29 -4.63 -1.46 -11.18
CA GLU A 29 -6.06 -1.49 -11.50
C GLU A 29 -6.86 -2.19 -10.40
N GLU A 30 -6.40 -3.35 -9.92
CA GLU A 30 -7.06 -4.07 -8.81
C GLU A 30 -7.07 -3.24 -7.52
N PHE A 31 -5.95 -2.61 -7.18
CA PHE A 31 -5.89 -1.72 -6.02
C PHE A 31 -6.91 -0.58 -6.14
N ASN A 32 -6.98 0.08 -7.30
CA ASN A 32 -7.90 1.21 -7.54
C ASN A 32 -9.38 0.78 -7.54
N GLN A 33 -9.69 -0.45 -7.98
CA GLN A 33 -11.05 -1.00 -7.91
C GLN A 33 -11.48 -1.35 -6.48
N LEU A 34 -10.53 -1.82 -5.66
CA LEU A 34 -10.77 -2.14 -4.25
C LEU A 34 -10.85 -0.89 -3.38
N PHE A 35 -10.05 0.13 -3.67
CA PHE A 35 -9.90 1.33 -2.85
C PHE A 35 -10.25 2.59 -3.63
N THR A 36 -11.48 2.65 -4.14
CA THR A 36 -12.01 3.86 -4.77
C THR A 36 -12.09 5.00 -3.75
N ASN A 37 -12.07 6.25 -4.20
CA ASN A 37 -12.22 7.42 -3.31
C ASN A 37 -13.46 7.32 -2.41
N GLU A 38 -14.57 6.80 -2.93
CA GLU A 38 -15.78 6.55 -2.16
C GLU A 38 -15.57 5.51 -1.06
N LYS A 39 -14.95 4.36 -1.38
CA LYS A 39 -14.65 3.31 -0.38
C LYS A 39 -13.65 3.78 0.67
N LEU A 40 -12.65 4.57 0.27
CA LEU A 40 -11.65 5.13 1.19
C LEU A 40 -12.30 5.97 2.30
N ASN A 41 -13.37 6.71 1.97
CA ASN A 41 -14.11 7.50 2.95
C ASN A 41 -14.95 6.65 3.92
N HIS A 42 -15.12 5.36 3.64
CA HIS A 42 -15.96 4.45 4.43
C HIS A 42 -15.18 3.21 4.92
N LEU A 43 -13.84 3.23 4.87
CA LEU A 43 -13.04 2.12 5.39
C LEU A 43 -13.26 1.96 6.89
N THR A 44 -13.63 0.76 7.30
CA THR A 44 -13.57 0.38 8.71
C THR A 44 -12.11 0.12 9.12
N TYR A 45 -11.84 -0.02 10.42
CA TYR A 45 -10.52 -0.47 10.85
C TYR A 45 -10.14 -1.82 10.25
N ASP A 46 -11.10 -2.72 10.08
CA ASP A 46 -10.85 -4.06 9.58
C ASP A 46 -10.49 -4.05 8.09
N ASP A 47 -11.02 -3.08 7.35
CA ASP A 47 -10.67 -2.83 5.96
C ASP A 47 -9.34 -2.08 5.81
N TYR A 48 -8.85 -1.42 6.86
CA TYR A 48 -7.62 -0.64 6.82
C TYR A 48 -6.40 -1.42 7.32
N VAL A 49 -6.48 -1.96 8.54
CA VAL A 49 -5.30 -2.27 9.36
C VAL A 49 -4.52 -3.49 8.90
N MET A 50 -3.24 -3.49 9.23
CA MET A 50 -2.42 -4.69 9.24
C MET A 50 -2.59 -5.46 10.55
N GLY A 51 -2.33 -6.76 10.50
CA GLY A 51 -2.35 -7.60 11.69
C GLY A 51 -3.70 -8.26 11.94
N LYS A 52 -4.68 -8.14 11.06
CA LYS A 52 -5.79 -9.11 10.99
C LYS A 52 -5.49 -10.18 9.94
N ASP A 53 -6.36 -11.19 9.83
CA ASP A 53 -6.26 -12.20 8.77
C ASP A 53 -6.89 -11.74 7.44
N ASN A 54 -7.36 -10.49 7.39
CA ASN A 54 -7.83 -9.83 6.18
C ASN A 54 -6.65 -9.52 5.24
N LYS A 55 -6.53 -10.28 4.15
CA LYS A 55 -5.53 -10.07 3.09
C LYS A 55 -5.98 -9.05 2.04
N ASP A 56 -7.17 -8.48 2.22
CA ASP A 56 -7.72 -7.42 1.39
C ASP A 56 -7.81 -6.08 2.12
N SER A 57 -7.18 -5.97 3.30
CA SER A 57 -7.05 -4.67 3.96
C SER A 57 -6.10 -3.74 3.21
N TYR A 58 -6.35 -2.44 3.31
CA TYR A 58 -5.58 -1.40 2.65
C TYR A 58 -4.09 -1.48 2.96
N SER A 59 -3.72 -1.56 4.25
CA SER A 59 -2.32 -1.69 4.67
C SER A 59 -1.67 -3.00 4.19
N TYR A 60 -2.43 -4.09 4.11
CA TYR A 60 -1.91 -5.36 3.57
C TYR A 60 -1.61 -5.23 2.06
N TRP A 61 -2.52 -4.59 1.32
CA TRP A 61 -2.31 -4.35 -0.11
C TRP A 61 -1.05 -3.51 -0.36
N LEU A 62 -0.90 -2.39 0.36
CA LEU A 62 0.25 -1.50 0.23
C LEU A 62 1.58 -2.17 0.58
N GLU A 63 1.62 -2.99 1.64
CA GLU A 63 2.88 -3.59 2.08
C GLU A 63 3.21 -4.88 1.33
N ILE A 64 2.21 -5.73 1.06
CA ILE A 64 2.45 -7.10 0.60
C ILE A 64 2.10 -7.28 -0.86
N LYS A 65 0.88 -6.89 -1.29
CA LYS A 65 0.38 -7.22 -2.62
C LYS A 65 1.03 -6.38 -3.72
N THR A 66 1.25 -5.09 -3.49
CA THR A 66 1.85 -4.18 -4.48
C THR A 66 3.39 -4.14 -4.44
N HIS A 67 4.03 -5.03 -3.68
CA HIS A 67 5.48 -4.98 -3.41
C HIS A 67 6.38 -4.98 -4.65
N ILE A 68 5.94 -5.55 -5.76
CA ILE A 68 6.70 -5.60 -7.02
C ILE A 68 6.71 -4.24 -7.74
N ILE A 69 5.68 -3.41 -7.53
CA ILE A 69 5.56 -2.06 -8.07
C ILE A 69 6.40 -1.09 -7.23
N GLY A 70 6.41 -1.31 -5.92
CA GLY A 70 7.19 -0.58 -4.94
C GLY A 70 6.99 -1.23 -3.57
N SER A 71 8.09 -1.50 -2.88
CA SER A 71 8.04 -2.21 -1.60
C SER A 71 8.19 -1.24 -0.44
N ILE A 72 7.18 -1.19 0.43
CA ILE A 72 7.31 -0.62 1.78
C ILE A 72 7.50 -1.72 2.84
N LYS A 73 7.80 -2.97 2.43
CA LYS A 73 8.05 -4.09 3.36
C LYS A 73 9.21 -3.79 4.32
N GLY A 74 9.09 -4.36 5.52
CA GLY A 74 10.12 -4.23 6.56
C GLY A 74 9.95 -2.96 7.41
N GLY A 75 10.75 -2.83 8.47
CA GLY A 75 10.57 -1.75 9.44
C GLY A 75 9.38 -1.96 10.38
N ASN A 76 9.04 -0.93 11.14
CA ASN A 76 8.01 -1.00 12.17
C ASN A 76 6.60 -0.85 11.57
N VAL A 77 5.64 -1.64 12.05
CA VAL A 77 4.22 -1.56 11.69
C VAL A 77 3.61 -0.18 11.95
N SER A 78 4.22 0.61 12.85
CA SER A 78 3.84 1.99 13.16
C SER A 78 3.82 2.94 11.95
N LYS A 79 4.48 2.59 10.83
CA LYS A 79 4.40 3.36 9.57
C LYS A 79 2.97 3.46 9.02
N HIS A 80 2.11 2.49 9.35
CA HIS A 80 0.69 2.50 8.99
C HIS A 80 -0.16 3.38 9.92
N GLN A 81 0.43 4.03 10.92
CA GLN A 81 -0.23 4.85 11.96
C GLN A 81 -1.17 4.07 12.89
N ILE A 82 -1.98 3.14 12.39
CA ILE A 82 -2.93 2.30 13.11
C ILE A 82 -2.68 0.83 12.71
N TRP A 83 -2.68 -0.08 13.69
CA TRP A 83 -2.51 -1.50 13.42
C TRP A 83 -3.15 -2.39 14.50
N PHE A 84 -3.49 -3.62 14.12
CA PHE A 84 -3.97 -4.62 15.06
C PHE A 84 -2.80 -5.47 15.58
N ASP A 85 -2.64 -5.52 16.91
CA ASP A 85 -1.70 -6.41 17.58
C ASP A 85 -2.36 -7.78 17.82
N LYS A 86 -2.02 -8.76 16.98
CA LYS A 86 -2.53 -10.14 17.10
C LYS A 86 -2.25 -10.77 18.46
N SER A 87 -1.12 -10.46 19.09
CA SER A 87 -0.74 -11.08 20.36
C SER A 87 -1.60 -10.59 21.52
N ARG A 88 -1.98 -9.31 21.48
CA ARG A 88 -2.79 -8.64 22.51
C ARG A 88 -4.27 -8.50 22.14
N GLN A 89 -4.65 -8.95 20.94
CA GLN A 89 -6.01 -8.84 20.39
C GLN A 89 -6.59 -7.43 20.52
N LYS A 90 -5.77 -6.40 20.21
CA LYS A 90 -6.15 -5.00 20.38
C LYS A 90 -5.64 -4.11 19.26
N MET A 91 -6.37 -3.03 19.02
CA MET A 91 -5.93 -1.94 18.17
C MET A 91 -4.83 -1.13 18.86
N ASN A 92 -3.85 -0.68 18.09
CA ASN A 92 -2.83 0.28 18.54
C ASN A 92 -2.68 1.36 17.47
N TRP A 93 -2.18 2.52 17.90
CA TRP A 93 -1.90 3.64 17.03
C TRP A 93 -0.69 4.42 17.52
N THR A 94 -0.11 5.24 16.65
CA THR A 94 1.00 6.13 16.97
C THR A 94 0.52 7.35 17.75
N HIS A 95 1.44 7.97 18.51
CA HIS A 95 1.18 9.25 19.20
C HIS A 95 0.81 10.37 18.23
N SER A 96 1.35 10.35 17.00
CA SER A 96 1.00 11.32 15.96
C SER A 96 -0.44 11.18 15.49
N PHE A 97 -0.96 9.94 15.41
CA PHE A 97 -2.35 9.70 15.06
C PHE A 97 -3.30 10.24 16.14
N GLU A 98 -2.97 10.03 17.41
CA GLU A 98 -3.76 10.51 18.54
C GLU A 98 -3.87 12.04 18.61
N LYS A 99 -2.78 12.76 18.30
CA LYS A 99 -2.72 14.22 18.31
C LYS A 99 -3.52 14.91 17.21
N ASP A 100 -3.90 14.19 16.17
CA ASP A 100 -4.61 14.75 15.02
C ASP A 100 -6.11 14.97 15.31
N ASP A 101 -6.56 14.74 16.55
CA ASP A 101 -7.97 14.66 16.96
C ASP A 101 -8.82 13.64 16.15
N ARG A 102 -8.19 12.89 15.26
CA ARG A 102 -8.72 11.71 14.57
C ARG A 102 -8.76 10.56 15.57
N LYS A 103 -9.70 10.62 16.50
CA LYS A 103 -9.89 9.54 17.47
C LYS A 103 -10.34 8.27 16.76
N PRO A 104 -9.89 7.10 17.24
CA PRO A 104 -10.48 5.86 16.80
C PRO A 104 -12.00 5.88 17.02
N ILE A 105 -12.80 5.62 15.99
CA ILE A 105 -14.26 5.48 16.13
C ILE A 105 -14.53 4.01 16.47
N ASP A 106 -14.98 3.73 17.70
CA ASP A 106 -15.35 2.37 18.15
C ASP A 106 -16.37 1.69 17.23
#